data_AF-A0A0F9DSU4-F1
#
_entry.id   AF-A0A0F9DSU4-F1
#
_cell.length_a   1.000
_cell.length_b   1.000
_cell.length_c   1.000
_cell.angle_alpha   90.00
_cell.angle_beta   90.00
_cell.angle_gamma   90.00
#
_symmetry.space_group_name_H-M   'P 1'
#
loop_
_entity.id
_entity.type
_entity.pdbx_description
1 polymer ?
#
loop_
_entity_poly.entity_id
_entity_poly.type
_entity_poly.pdbx_seq_one_letter_code
_entity_poly.pdbx_strand_id
1 'polypeptide(L)'
;MRNLRQFGGLIQEQKTEGESRDSHPAIAAHVTAHGRMALWGWIQRAGRSHVHYVDTDSLLVDAVGAERLAPFVDPNALGKLKCEGVFSDGHIYGLKDYRIGDTVRTKGVRPQARWTDANTVEQEHWSTLVGLLRKGDLSAPIVEQRVKHLRRVYTKGCVQSDGSISPLRLPIEAAGA
;
A
#
# COMPACT_ATOMS: atom_id res chain seq x y z
N MET A 1 2.89 25.78 19.81
CA MET A 1 2.32 26.74 18.84
C MET A 1 0.93 26.24 18.46
N ARG A 2 -0.13 27.04 18.64
CA ARG A 2 -1.50 26.63 18.29
C ARG A 2 -1.69 26.72 16.77
N ASN A 3 -2.28 25.69 16.16
CA ASN A 3 -2.58 25.71 14.73
C ASN A 3 -4.06 26.10 14.54
N LEU A 4 -4.29 27.33 14.10
CA LEU A 4 -5.62 27.93 13.96
C LEU A 4 -5.93 28.13 12.47
N ARG A 5 -7.20 27.95 12.09
CA ARG A 5 -7.73 28.35 10.77
C ARG A 5 -9.05 29.10 10.93
N GLN A 6 -9.34 30.03 10.03
CA GLN A 6 -10.62 30.74 9.98
C GLN A 6 -11.34 30.40 8.68
N PHE A 7 -12.60 29.97 8.76
CA PHE A 7 -13.42 29.63 7.59
C PHE A 7 -14.91 29.83 7.93
N GLY A 8 -15.66 30.52 7.05
CA GLY A 8 -17.10 30.74 7.25
C GLY A 8 -17.46 31.51 8.53
N GLY A 9 -16.61 32.44 8.98
CA GLY A 9 -16.79 33.17 10.24
C GLY A 9 -16.41 32.39 11.50
N LEU A 10 -16.03 31.12 11.38
CA LEU A 10 -15.61 30.28 12.49
C LEU A 10 -14.08 30.25 12.59
N ILE A 11 -13.55 30.45 13.80
CA ILE A 11 -12.15 30.16 14.12
C ILE A 11 -12.11 28.73 14.66
N GLN A 12 -11.33 27.88 14.00
CA GLN A 12 -11.15 26.48 14.35
C GLN A 12 -9.70 26.25 14.80
N GLU A 13 -9.53 25.60 15.94
CA GLU A 13 -8.23 25.14 16.43
C GLU A 13 -8.05 23.67 16.09
N GLN A 14 -6.95 23.32 15.41
CA GLN A 14 -6.60 21.92 15.22
C GLN A 14 -6.04 21.39 16.54
N LYS A 15 -6.83 20.55 17.19
CA LYS A 15 -6.39 19.78 18.36
C LYS A 15 -6.05 18.36 17.94
N THR A 16 -4.95 17.85 18.46
CA THR A 16 -4.72 16.41 18.45
C THR A 16 -5.54 15.86 19.61
N GLU A 17 -6.67 15.25 19.28
CA GLU A 17 -7.41 14.46 20.26
C GLU A 17 -6.73 13.09 20.43
N GLY A 18 -6.93 12.48 21.61
CA GLY A 18 -6.48 11.12 21.86
C GLY A 18 -7.34 10.10 21.11
N GLU A 19 -7.36 8.88 21.62
CA GLU A 19 -8.28 7.84 21.16
C GLU A 19 -9.73 8.33 21.24
N SER A 20 -10.52 8.06 20.21
CA SER A 20 -11.96 8.39 20.26
C SER A 20 -12.61 7.56 21.36
N ARG A 21 -13.65 8.09 22.00
CA ARG A 21 -14.32 7.46 23.16
C ARG A 21 -14.63 5.97 22.95
N ASP A 22 -15.07 5.64 21.74
CA ASP A 22 -15.51 4.28 21.38
C ASP A 22 -14.46 3.54 20.52
N SER A 23 -13.23 4.07 20.41
CA SER A 23 -12.14 3.36 19.75
C SER A 23 -11.59 2.25 20.64
N HIS A 24 -11.24 1.13 20.01
CA HIS A 24 -10.60 0.02 20.69
C HIS A 24 -9.44 -0.50 19.83
N PRO A 25 -8.28 0.17 19.83
CA PRO A 25 -7.15 -0.17 18.97
C PRO A 25 -6.67 -1.62 19.13
N ALA A 26 -6.87 -2.23 20.30
CA ALA A 26 -6.57 -3.64 20.54
C ALA A 26 -7.33 -4.60 19.59
N ILE A 27 -8.60 -4.31 19.27
CA ILE A 27 -9.37 -5.11 18.30
C ILE A 27 -8.77 -4.95 16.91
N ALA A 28 -8.48 -3.72 16.47
CA ALA A 28 -7.88 -3.48 15.16
C ALA A 28 -6.48 -4.13 15.04
N ALA A 29 -5.66 -4.03 16.10
CA ALA A 29 -4.37 -4.68 16.17
C ALA A 29 -4.51 -6.21 16.08
N HIS A 30 -5.46 -6.80 16.80
CA HIS A 30 -5.74 -8.23 16.76
C HIS A 30 -6.18 -8.69 15.36
N VAL A 31 -7.14 -8.01 14.74
CA VAL A 31 -7.62 -8.34 13.38
C VAL A 31 -6.49 -8.26 12.36
N THR A 32 -5.67 -7.21 12.40
CA THR A 32 -4.54 -7.08 11.47
C THR A 32 -3.44 -8.11 11.71
N ALA A 33 -3.19 -8.50 12.97
CA ALA A 33 -2.26 -9.56 13.31
C ALA A 33 -2.78 -10.92 12.81
N HIS A 34 -4.07 -11.20 13.01
CA HIS A 34 -4.71 -12.42 12.50
C HIS A 34 -4.61 -12.50 10.97
N GLY A 35 -4.91 -11.42 10.25
CA GLY A 35 -4.75 -11.36 8.80
C GLY A 35 -3.32 -11.66 8.34
N ARG A 36 -2.30 -11.06 9.00
CA ARG A 36 -0.88 -11.36 8.71
C ARG A 36 -0.53 -12.82 8.96
N MET A 37 -1.00 -13.42 10.04
CA MET A 37 -0.73 -14.82 10.37
C MET A 37 -1.44 -15.79 9.42
N ALA A 38 -2.66 -15.48 8.99
CA ALA A 38 -3.37 -16.24 7.97
C ALA A 38 -2.60 -16.21 6.64
N LEU A 39 -2.18 -15.02 6.20
CA LEU A 39 -1.38 -14.83 4.99
C LEU A 39 -0.04 -15.58 5.07
N TRP A 40 0.63 -15.52 6.22
CA TRP A 40 1.82 -16.31 6.50
C TRP A 40 1.56 -17.82 6.36
N GLY A 41 0.43 -18.31 6.89
CA GLY A 41 0.00 -19.68 6.73
C GLY A 41 -0.17 -20.12 5.26
N TRP A 42 -0.65 -19.23 4.40
CA TRP A 42 -0.73 -19.48 2.95
C TRP A 42 0.62 -19.47 2.27
N ILE A 43 1.50 -18.51 2.62
CA ILE A 43 2.89 -18.46 2.13
C ILE A 43 3.62 -19.77 2.43
N GLN A 44 3.48 -20.30 3.65
CA GLN A 44 4.12 -21.54 4.05
C GLN A 44 3.57 -22.76 3.29
N ARG A 45 2.26 -22.79 3.00
CA ARG A 45 1.61 -23.87 2.24
C ARG A 45 1.99 -23.88 0.76
N ALA A 46 2.01 -22.71 0.11
CA ALA A 46 2.52 -22.57 -1.25
C ALA A 46 4.01 -22.94 -1.33
N GLY A 47 4.74 -22.70 -0.24
CA GLY A 47 6.19 -22.75 -0.18
C GLY A 47 6.77 -21.40 -0.55
N ARG A 48 7.63 -20.85 0.30
CA ARG A 48 8.14 -19.46 0.18
C ARG A 48 8.79 -19.14 -1.17
N SER A 49 9.47 -20.12 -1.78
CA SER A 49 10.12 -19.96 -3.10
C SER A 49 9.13 -19.83 -4.27
N HIS A 50 7.87 -20.23 -4.06
CA HIS A 50 6.81 -20.20 -5.06
C HIS A 50 5.87 -19.00 -4.89
N VAL A 51 6.20 -18.07 -3.98
CA VAL A 51 5.45 -16.83 -3.74
C VAL A 51 6.28 -15.66 -4.26
N HIS A 52 5.79 -14.98 -5.29
CA HIS A 52 6.48 -13.88 -5.93
C HIS A 52 6.08 -12.51 -5.37
N TYR A 53 4.84 -12.37 -4.90
CA TYR A 53 4.34 -11.11 -4.37
C TYR A 53 3.21 -11.33 -3.37
N VAL A 54 3.08 -10.39 -2.43
CA VAL A 54 2.05 -10.41 -1.40
C VAL A 54 1.58 -8.98 -1.14
N ASP A 55 0.27 -8.75 -1.12
CA ASP A 55 -0.31 -7.46 -0.70
C ASP A 55 -1.59 -7.68 0.09
N THR A 56 -1.52 -7.35 1.38
CA THR A 56 -2.61 -7.34 2.37
C THR A 56 -3.31 -8.70 2.59
N ASP A 57 -3.99 -9.19 1.58
CA ASP A 57 -4.86 -10.38 1.58
C ASP A 57 -4.73 -11.21 0.29
N SER A 58 -3.73 -10.92 -0.55
CA SER A 58 -3.46 -11.60 -1.83
C SER A 58 -2.04 -12.15 -1.91
N LEU A 59 -1.87 -13.21 -2.70
CA LEU A 59 -0.57 -13.78 -3.07
C LEU A 59 -0.51 -13.96 -4.59
N LEU A 60 0.64 -13.62 -5.18
CA LEU A 60 1.01 -14.05 -6.53
C LEU A 60 1.96 -15.24 -6.40
N VAL A 61 1.59 -16.36 -7.01
CA VAL A 61 2.34 -17.61 -6.93
C VAL A 61 2.57 -18.19 -8.32
N ASP A 62 3.57 -19.07 -8.45
CA ASP A 62 3.73 -19.90 -9.63
C ASP A 62 2.75 -21.08 -9.66
N ALA A 63 2.83 -21.91 -10.70
CA ALA A 63 1.98 -23.08 -10.87
C ALA A 63 2.09 -24.10 -9.71
N VAL A 64 3.28 -24.29 -9.15
CA VAL A 64 3.51 -25.22 -8.03
C VAL A 64 2.87 -24.69 -6.75
N GLY A 65 3.04 -23.39 -6.49
CA GLY A 65 2.36 -22.71 -5.38
C GLY A 65 0.84 -22.76 -5.51
N ALA A 66 0.32 -22.56 -6.73
CA ALA A 66 -1.11 -22.64 -7.03
C ALA A 66 -1.67 -24.05 -6.79
N GLU A 67 -0.99 -25.10 -7.26
CA GLU A 67 -1.40 -26.49 -7.04
C GLU A 67 -1.49 -26.82 -5.54
N ARG A 68 -0.49 -26.40 -4.75
CA ARG A 68 -0.49 -26.59 -3.28
C ARG A 68 -1.60 -25.82 -2.57
N LEU A 69 -2.04 -24.69 -3.12
CA LEU A 69 -3.12 -23.88 -2.57
C LEU A 69 -4.50 -24.31 -3.05
N ALA A 70 -4.61 -25.09 -4.12
CA ALA A 70 -5.89 -25.48 -4.74
C ALA A 70 -6.93 -26.05 -3.75
N PRO A 71 -6.57 -26.90 -2.76
CA PRO A 71 -7.53 -27.41 -1.76
C PRO A 71 -8.15 -26.33 -0.85
N PHE A 72 -7.59 -25.12 -0.86
CA PHE A 72 -8.02 -23.98 -0.04
C PHE A 72 -8.68 -22.86 -0.85
N VAL A 73 -8.87 -23.07 -2.15
CA VAL A 73 -9.54 -22.12 -3.04
C VAL A 73 -11.04 -22.41 -3.05
N ASP A 74 -11.82 -21.44 -2.61
CA ASP A 74 -13.28 -21.41 -2.72
C ASP A 74 -13.71 -19.94 -2.81
N PRO A 75 -14.30 -19.49 -3.94
CA PRO A 75 -14.65 -18.09 -4.15
C PRO A 75 -15.79 -17.59 -3.26
N ASN A 76 -16.55 -18.48 -2.62
CA ASN A 76 -17.75 -18.15 -1.86
C ASN A 76 -17.62 -18.41 -0.36
N ALA A 77 -16.68 -19.26 0.06
CA ALA A 77 -16.48 -19.57 1.47
C ALA A 77 -15.64 -18.50 2.20
N LEU A 78 -16.14 -18.06 3.36
CA LEU A 78 -15.46 -17.06 4.18
C LEU A 78 -14.06 -17.54 4.61
N GLY A 79 -13.06 -16.68 4.40
CA GLY A 79 -11.68 -16.94 4.79
C GLY A 79 -10.90 -17.90 3.87
N LYS A 80 -11.52 -18.37 2.79
CA LYS A 80 -10.85 -19.15 1.73
C LYS A 80 -10.25 -18.23 0.67
N LEU A 81 -9.36 -18.80 -0.14
CA LEU A 81 -8.73 -18.09 -1.25
C LEU A 81 -9.67 -18.07 -2.47
N LYS A 82 -9.55 -17.03 -3.29
CA LYS A 82 -10.16 -16.96 -4.61
C LYS A 82 -9.07 -16.78 -5.66
N CYS A 83 -9.21 -17.44 -6.80
CA CYS A 83 -8.36 -17.17 -7.95
C CYS A 83 -8.85 -15.91 -8.66
N GLU A 84 -8.07 -14.83 -8.62
CA GLU A 84 -8.37 -13.56 -9.30
C GLU A 84 -7.86 -13.50 -10.74
N GLY A 85 -6.97 -14.42 -11.14
CA GLY A 85 -6.43 -14.49 -12.50
C GLY A 85 -5.23 -15.42 -12.62
N VAL A 86 -4.92 -15.76 -13.87
CA VAL A 86 -3.73 -16.52 -14.27
C VAL A 86 -3.04 -15.71 -15.36
N PHE A 87 -1.72 -15.58 -15.25
CA PHE A 87 -0.94 -14.70 -16.10
C PHE A 87 0.31 -15.44 -16.61
N SER A 88 0.71 -15.17 -17.85
CA SER A 88 1.91 -15.75 -18.47
C SER A 88 3.18 -15.00 -18.11
N ASP A 89 3.06 -13.71 -17.77
CA ASP A 89 4.21 -12.86 -17.50
C ASP A 89 3.83 -11.69 -16.57
N GLY A 90 4.86 -11.08 -16.00
CA GLY A 90 4.72 -9.91 -15.19
C GLY A 90 6.07 -9.33 -14.78
N HIS A 91 6.02 -8.14 -14.23
CA HIS A 91 7.16 -7.43 -13.68
C HIS A 91 6.72 -6.67 -12.43
N ILE A 92 7.44 -6.88 -11.33
CA ILE A 92 7.20 -6.23 -10.05
C ILE A 92 8.32 -5.21 -9.84
N TYR A 93 7.98 -3.92 -9.95
CA TYR A 93 8.92 -2.83 -9.70
C TYR A 93 9.07 -2.53 -8.20
N GLY A 94 8.03 -2.85 -7.42
CA GLY A 94 8.04 -2.68 -5.97
C GLY A 94 6.65 -2.77 -5.35
N LEU A 95 6.49 -2.16 -4.18
CA LEU A 95 5.25 -2.23 -3.42
C LEU A 95 4.13 -1.47 -4.12
N LYS A 96 3.11 -2.22 -4.57
CA LYS A 96 1.96 -1.70 -5.32
C LYS A 96 2.41 -0.93 -6.59
N ASP A 97 3.52 -1.38 -7.19
CA ASP A 97 4.02 -0.93 -8.49
C ASP A 97 4.42 -2.16 -9.32
N TYR A 98 3.53 -2.61 -10.19
CA TYR A 98 3.71 -3.83 -10.99
C TYR A 98 2.89 -3.81 -12.27
N ARG A 99 3.33 -4.61 -13.23
CA ARG A 99 2.58 -5.03 -14.41
C ARG A 99 2.44 -6.54 -14.36
N ILE A 100 1.24 -7.08 -14.30
CA ILE A 100 0.99 -8.53 -14.29
C ILE A 100 -0.02 -8.80 -15.43
N GLY A 101 0.43 -9.47 -16.49
CA GLY A 101 -0.27 -9.47 -17.78
C GLY A 101 -0.62 -8.04 -18.22
N ASP A 102 -1.91 -7.81 -18.46
CA ASP A 102 -2.47 -6.49 -18.82
C ASP A 102 -2.78 -5.59 -17.62
N THR A 103 -2.70 -6.13 -16.40
CA THR A 103 -3.00 -5.35 -15.19
C THR A 103 -1.79 -4.53 -14.78
N VAL A 104 -1.94 -3.20 -14.86
CA VAL A 104 -0.95 -2.24 -14.37
C VAL A 104 -1.46 -1.60 -13.08
N ARG A 105 -0.63 -1.62 -12.03
CA ARG A 105 -0.90 -0.92 -10.78
C ARG A 105 0.32 -0.11 -10.39
N THR A 106 0.12 1.17 -10.11
CA THR A 106 1.17 2.04 -9.59
C THR A 106 0.59 2.91 -8.48
N LYS A 107 1.13 2.75 -7.26
CA LYS A 107 0.61 3.43 -6.07
C LYS A 107 0.71 4.94 -6.21
N GLY A 108 -0.41 5.59 -5.92
CA GLY A 108 -0.48 7.05 -5.91
C GLY A 108 -0.46 7.68 -7.31
N VAL A 109 -0.57 6.87 -8.37
CA VAL A 109 -0.77 7.34 -9.75
C VAL A 109 -2.25 7.18 -10.10
N ARG A 110 -2.84 8.25 -10.65
CA ARG A 110 -4.25 8.24 -11.07
C ARG A 110 -4.42 7.45 -12.38
N PRO A 111 -5.58 6.82 -12.64
CA PRO A 111 -5.82 6.13 -13.91
C PRO A 111 -5.69 7.05 -15.14
N GLN A 112 -6.07 8.32 -15.03
CA GLN A 112 -6.00 9.32 -16.12
C GLN A 112 -4.65 10.05 -16.17
N ALA A 113 -3.64 9.60 -15.42
CA ALA A 113 -2.34 10.25 -15.40
C ALA A 113 -1.61 10.06 -16.73
N ARG A 114 -0.87 11.08 -17.16
CA ARG A 114 -0.10 11.07 -18.41
C ARG A 114 1.34 10.65 -18.11
N TRP A 115 1.74 9.50 -18.62
CA TRP A 115 3.13 9.07 -18.56
C TRP A 115 3.97 9.82 -19.57
N THR A 116 5.06 10.41 -19.11
CA THR A 116 6.02 11.15 -19.95
C THR A 116 7.24 10.29 -20.31
N ASP A 117 7.58 9.34 -19.44
CA ASP A 117 8.54 8.28 -19.67
C ASP A 117 8.22 7.07 -18.76
N ALA A 118 9.10 6.06 -18.70
CA ALA A 118 8.88 4.85 -17.91
C ALA A 118 8.73 5.08 -16.39
N ASN A 119 9.28 6.17 -15.84
CA ASN A 119 9.36 6.48 -14.42
C ASN A 119 8.76 7.85 -14.08
N THR A 120 8.43 8.69 -15.06
CA THR A 120 7.92 10.04 -14.86
C THR A 120 6.48 10.14 -15.31
N VAL A 121 5.61 10.56 -14.40
CA VAL A 121 4.18 10.68 -14.63
C VAL A 121 3.67 12.07 -14.22
N GLU A 122 2.88 12.67 -15.08
CA GLU A 122 2.18 13.92 -14.84
C GLU A 122 0.72 13.62 -14.48
N GLN A 123 0.23 14.23 -13.40
CA GLN A 123 -1.16 14.08 -13.00
C GLN A 123 -1.69 15.30 -12.26
N GLU A 124 -3.01 15.41 -12.26
CA GLU A 124 -3.72 16.41 -11.48
C GLU A 124 -3.52 16.25 -9.97
N HIS A 125 -3.17 17.37 -9.35
CA HIS A 125 -3.13 17.59 -7.93
C HIS A 125 -4.19 18.62 -7.55
N TRP A 126 -5.11 18.20 -6.68
CA TRP A 126 -6.22 19.00 -6.23
C TRP A 126 -5.84 19.67 -4.92
N SER A 127 -6.02 20.98 -4.84
CA SER A 127 -5.75 21.76 -3.63
C SER A 127 -6.60 21.26 -2.46
N THR A 128 -5.98 21.13 -1.28
CA THR A 128 -6.71 20.89 -0.03
C THR A 128 -7.33 22.19 0.48
N LEU A 129 -8.32 22.11 1.37
CA LEU A 129 -8.90 23.28 2.03
C LEU A 129 -7.83 24.16 2.71
N VAL A 130 -6.85 23.54 3.37
CA VAL A 130 -5.72 24.25 3.99
C VAL A 130 -4.87 24.96 2.94
N GLY A 131 -4.66 24.34 1.78
CA GLY A 131 -3.96 24.95 0.66
C GLY A 131 -4.69 26.18 0.11
N LEU A 132 -6.00 26.10 -0.05
CA LEU A 132 -6.84 27.22 -0.50
C LEU A 132 -6.85 28.37 0.52
N LEU A 133 -6.98 28.07 1.81
CA LEU A 133 -6.91 29.07 2.89
C LEU A 133 -5.58 29.83 2.88
N ARG A 134 -4.46 29.15 2.65
CA ARG A 134 -3.14 29.80 2.53
C ARG A 134 -3.02 30.69 1.30
N LYS A 135 -3.69 30.32 0.20
CA LYS A 135 -3.73 31.10 -1.03
C LYS A 135 -4.70 32.28 -0.96
N GLY A 136 -5.62 32.29 0.02
CA GLY A 136 -6.61 33.36 0.18
C GLY A 136 -7.78 33.29 -0.81
N ASP A 137 -7.92 32.20 -1.55
CA ASP A 137 -8.98 32.00 -2.55
C ASP A 137 -9.67 30.65 -2.29
N LEU A 138 -10.96 30.72 -1.97
CA LEU A 138 -11.83 29.58 -1.66
C LEU A 138 -12.95 29.42 -2.71
N SER A 139 -12.91 30.21 -3.80
CA SER A 139 -13.98 30.24 -4.81
C SER A 139 -14.13 28.90 -5.53
N ALA A 140 -13.01 28.22 -5.79
CA ALA A 140 -12.97 26.91 -6.44
C ALA A 140 -11.74 26.10 -6.00
N PRO A 141 -11.80 24.75 -6.06
CA PRO A 141 -10.60 23.92 -5.96
C PRO A 141 -9.66 24.24 -7.13
N ILE A 142 -8.39 24.46 -6.81
CA ILE A 142 -7.34 24.66 -7.81
C ILE A 142 -6.79 23.29 -8.19
N VAL A 143 -6.80 23.00 -9.48
CA VAL A 143 -6.20 21.79 -10.07
C VAL A 143 -4.89 22.19 -10.73
N GLU A 144 -3.78 21.67 -10.21
CA GLU A 144 -2.44 21.88 -10.78
C GLU A 144 -1.93 20.57 -11.37
N GLN A 145 -1.19 20.65 -12.47
CA GLN A 145 -0.42 19.49 -12.94
C GLN A 145 0.81 19.31 -12.04
N ARG A 146 1.03 18.07 -11.58
CA ARG A 146 2.19 17.68 -10.80
C ARG A 146 2.91 16.52 -11.47
N VAL A 147 4.21 16.70 -11.66
CA VAL A 147 5.12 15.65 -12.12
C VAL A 147 5.60 14.83 -10.92
N LYS A 148 5.56 13.51 -11.04
CA LYS A 148 6.10 12.56 -10.08
C LYS A 148 7.16 11.71 -10.75
N HIS A 149 8.28 11.53 -10.06
CA HIS A 149 9.35 10.63 -10.48
C HIS A 149 9.35 9.38 -9.58
N LEU A 150 9.07 8.24 -10.17
CA LEU A 150 9.07 6.94 -9.53
C LEU A 150 10.49 6.39 -9.51
N ARG A 151 11.07 6.29 -8.31
CA ARG A 151 12.44 5.78 -8.16
C ARG A 151 12.56 4.29 -8.45
N ARG A 152 11.51 3.51 -8.17
CA ARG A 152 11.49 2.03 -8.29
C ARG A 152 12.66 1.34 -7.59
N VAL A 153 13.02 1.85 -6.42
CA VAL A 153 14.01 1.24 -5.53
C VAL A 153 13.28 0.70 -4.30
N TYR A 154 13.47 -0.59 -4.01
CA TYR A 154 12.87 -1.21 -2.83
C TYR A 154 13.71 -0.90 -1.59
N THR A 155 13.15 -0.14 -0.65
CA THR A 155 13.87 0.33 0.55
C THR A 155 13.37 -0.29 1.86
N LYS A 156 12.43 -1.24 1.81
CA LYS A 156 11.81 -1.84 3.02
C LYS A 156 12.43 -3.16 3.45
N GLY A 157 13.57 -3.52 2.87
CA GLY A 157 14.26 -4.79 3.05
C GLY A 157 15.49 -4.84 2.16
N CYS A 158 16.30 -5.87 2.32
CA CYS A 158 17.46 -6.11 1.46
C CYS A 158 17.06 -7.08 0.35
N VAL A 159 17.05 -6.58 -0.89
CA VAL A 159 16.78 -7.38 -2.09
C VAL A 159 18.01 -8.25 -2.39
N GLN A 160 17.79 -9.55 -2.52
CA GLN A 160 18.80 -10.54 -2.85
C GLN A 160 18.96 -10.66 -4.38
N SER A 161 20.00 -11.35 -4.84
CA SER A 161 20.29 -11.54 -6.27
C SER A 161 19.20 -12.31 -7.01
N ASP A 162 18.44 -13.16 -6.32
CA ASP A 162 17.30 -13.92 -6.85
C ASP A 162 15.97 -13.13 -6.79
N GLY A 163 16.01 -11.87 -6.35
CA GLY A 163 14.83 -11.01 -6.18
C GLY A 163 14.07 -11.22 -4.87
N SER A 164 14.46 -12.20 -4.04
CA SER A 164 13.87 -12.38 -2.71
C SER A 164 14.25 -11.21 -1.77
N ILE A 165 13.45 -11.00 -0.72
CA ILE A 165 13.64 -9.87 0.19
C ILE A 165 13.84 -10.38 1.61
N SER A 166 14.97 -10.00 2.22
CA SER A 166 15.19 -10.18 3.66
C SER A 166 14.76 -8.92 4.42
N PRO A 167 14.22 -9.04 5.64
CA PRO A 167 13.84 -7.88 6.43
C PRO A 167 15.06 -7.03 6.80
N LEU A 168 14.83 -5.72 6.98
CA LEU A 168 15.83 -4.86 7.59
C LEU A 168 16.09 -5.36 9.03
N ARG A 169 17.35 -5.56 9.38
CA ARG A 169 17.76 -5.85 10.77
C ARG A 169 18.04 -4.53 11.46
N LEU A 170 17.20 -4.19 12.43
CA LEU A 170 17.50 -3.09 13.34
C LEU A 170 18.60 -3.57 14.31
N PRO A 171 19.62 -2.75 14.60
CA PRO A 171 20.52 -3.05 15.70
C PRO A 171 19.69 -3.18 16.97
N ILE A 172 19.94 -4.21 17.76
CA ILE A 172 19.44 -4.25 19.14
C ILE A 172 20.15 -3.09 19.83
N GLU A 173 19.41 -2.04 20.19
CA GLU A 173 19.87 -1.15 21.25
C GLU A 173 20.09 -2.05 22.47
N ALA A 174 21.34 -2.14 22.93
CA ALA A 174 21.62 -2.74 24.22
C ALA A 174 20.71 -2.04 25.22
N ALA A 175 19.78 -2.77 25.83
CA ALA A 175 18.96 -2.26 26.89
C ALA A 175 19.89 -1.64 27.92
N GLY A 176 19.86 -0.30 28.02
CA GLY A 176 20.45 0.41 29.15
C GLY A 176 19.81 -0.13 30.42
N ALA A 177 20.68 -0.37 31.39
CA ALA A 177 20.41 -0.87 32.74
C ALA A 177 19.30 -0.12 33.48
#